data_AF-A0A2G9U8S4-F1
#
_entry.id   AF-A0A2G9U8S4-F1
#
_cell.length_a   1.000
_cell.length_b   1.000
_cell.length_c   1.000
_cell.angle_alpha   90.00
_cell.angle_beta   90.00
_cell.angle_gamma   90.00
#
_symmetry.space_group_name_H-M   'P 1'
#
loop_
_entity.id
_entity.type
_entity.pdbx_description
1 polymer ?
#
loop_
_entity_poly.entity_id
_entity_poly.type
_entity_poly.pdbx_seq_one_letter_code
_entity_poly.pdbx_strand_id
1 'polypeptide(L)'
;SAKASDKADRPLDGCILPNFDPWDKDILPFVELDYDPLKNCHRKFKPLTKLRKGNLTIDVDDNNDNITCWGRNLPQTVQFLEKAMQAVSFPYLNRIGLNSRPNGVAMWFGKRMERVDRSLFGLPSLEVDWTYESFCYRYLDNETTLFKEFSNKGYKTLLAEDWMKGTLNWPDCWGFRNQPTDHYMRPFQVALEKNASKVLENTYSPANCIEQHRDVLRYLQDFIHSYKDHPKFGWIWLSLLSHSRESGTIHADSDFQRFLLDNKEKIARTKLGNLEENNPMFLMTVPKSLREGTDILSILRENAARLQTPYDIRATFLDIIK
;
A
#
# COMPACT_ATOMS: atom_id res chain seq x y z
N SER A 1 9.63 54.68 -18.04
CA SER A 1 10.54 53.54 -17.80
C SER A 1 9.82 52.48 -16.99
N ALA A 2 10.14 51.19 -17.18
CA ALA A 2 9.36 50.08 -16.64
C ALA A 2 9.82 49.60 -15.24
N LYS A 3 8.88 49.04 -14.47
CA LYS A 3 8.98 48.00 -13.43
C LYS A 3 7.57 47.79 -12.84
N ALA A 4 7.09 46.59 -12.54
CA ALA A 4 7.59 45.24 -12.86
C ALA A 4 6.39 44.30 -13.08
N SER A 5 6.60 43.16 -13.74
CA SER A 5 5.57 42.12 -13.94
C SER A 5 5.84 40.92 -13.04
N ASP A 6 4.81 40.41 -12.37
CA ASP A 6 4.96 39.39 -11.32
C ASP A 6 5.54 38.05 -11.79
N LYS A 7 6.34 37.47 -10.89
CA LYS A 7 6.35 36.02 -10.65
C LYS A 7 5.99 35.81 -9.18
N ALA A 8 4.78 35.34 -8.92
CA ALA A 8 4.37 34.93 -7.58
C ALA A 8 5.09 33.62 -7.22
N ASP A 9 6.11 33.72 -6.37
CA ASP A 9 6.83 32.55 -5.88
C ASP A 9 6.10 31.87 -4.71
N ARG A 10 6.32 30.57 -4.51
CA ARG A 10 5.39 29.76 -3.68
C ARG A 10 5.87 29.58 -2.23
N PRO A 11 4.97 29.54 -1.23
CA PRO A 11 5.35 29.60 0.20
C PRO A 11 6.09 28.39 0.79
N LEU A 12 6.63 27.48 -0.03
CA LEU A 12 7.31 26.26 0.40
C LEU A 12 8.79 26.19 0.00
N ASP A 13 9.24 27.05 -0.91
CA ASP A 13 10.64 27.08 -1.37
C ASP A 13 11.56 27.91 -0.42
N GLY A 14 11.03 28.39 0.72
CA GLY A 14 11.77 29.12 1.75
C GLY A 14 11.35 28.73 3.17
N CYS A 15 12.06 27.78 3.78
CA CYS A 15 11.86 27.41 5.20
C CYS A 15 12.52 28.46 6.12
N ILE A 16 11.89 29.62 6.24
CA ILE A 16 12.30 30.67 7.19
C ILE A 16 11.72 30.31 8.55
N LEU A 17 12.56 29.76 9.43
CA LEU A 17 12.25 29.63 10.85
C LEU A 17 11.93 31.02 11.44
N PRO A 18 10.99 31.14 12.40
CA PRO A 18 10.76 32.41 13.07
C PRO A 18 12.06 32.89 13.70
N ASN A 19 12.41 34.16 13.47
CA ASN A 19 13.54 34.80 14.14
C ASN A 19 13.10 35.17 15.56
N PHE A 20 13.00 34.16 16.43
CA PHE A 20 12.82 34.33 17.86
C PHE A 20 13.95 35.20 18.40
N ASP A 21 13.61 36.32 19.04
CA ASP A 21 14.58 37.08 19.82
C ASP A 21 14.84 36.31 21.13
N PRO A 22 16.04 35.77 21.39
CA PRO A 22 16.32 35.08 22.65
C PRO A 22 16.36 36.03 23.85
N TRP A 23 16.28 37.35 23.61
CA TRP A 23 16.18 38.40 24.63
C TRP A 23 14.75 38.93 24.80
N ASP A 24 13.74 38.27 24.20
CA ASP A 24 12.34 38.59 24.45
C ASP A 24 12.02 38.42 25.95
N LYS A 25 11.33 39.42 26.51
CA LYS A 25 11.06 39.56 27.94
C LYS A 25 10.15 38.47 28.49
N ASP A 26 9.31 37.89 27.63
CA ASP A 26 8.40 36.81 28.00
C ASP A 26 9.10 35.43 27.87
N ILE A 27 10.25 35.36 27.18
CA ILE A 27 11.05 34.15 26.98
C ILE A 27 12.20 34.05 28.01
N LEU A 28 12.83 35.18 28.37
CA LEU A 28 13.94 35.26 29.32
C LEU A 28 13.73 34.52 30.67
N PRO A 29 12.52 34.48 31.29
CA PRO A 29 12.29 33.71 32.52
C PRO A 29 12.46 32.18 32.36
N PHE A 30 12.49 31.68 31.13
CA PHE A 30 12.57 30.26 30.77
C PHE A 30 13.92 29.88 30.12
N VAL A 31 14.85 30.82 30.01
CA VAL A 31 16.19 30.60 29.43
C VAL A 31 17.25 30.69 30.52
N GLU A 32 17.93 29.58 30.78
CA GLU A 32 19.07 29.53 31.70
C GLU A 32 20.29 30.17 31.03
N LEU A 33 20.44 31.50 31.13
CA LEU A 33 21.45 32.27 30.39
C LEU A 33 22.91 31.84 30.64
N ASP A 34 23.20 31.27 31.81
CA ASP A 34 24.53 30.75 32.17
C ASP A 34 24.77 29.29 31.70
N TYR A 35 23.77 28.65 31.09
CA TYR A 35 23.88 27.32 30.49
C TYR A 35 24.60 27.39 29.14
N ASP A 36 25.92 27.18 29.17
CA ASP A 36 26.70 26.89 27.97
C ASP A 36 26.58 25.39 27.61
N PRO A 37 25.77 25.00 26.59
CA PRO A 37 25.62 23.60 26.17
C PRO A 37 26.92 23.02 25.59
N LEU A 38 27.89 23.87 25.20
CA LEU A 38 29.15 23.47 24.58
C LEU A 38 30.31 23.34 25.59
N LYS A 39 30.10 23.77 26.84
CA LYS A 39 31.10 23.80 27.93
C LYS A 39 31.81 22.47 28.12
N ASN A 40 31.05 21.38 28.02
CA ASN A 40 31.50 20.00 28.17
C ASN A 40 31.46 19.20 26.85
N CYS A 41 31.19 19.83 25.71
CA CYS A 41 31.13 19.14 24.43
C CYS A 41 32.53 18.69 23.96
N HIS A 42 32.67 17.40 23.65
CA HIS A 42 33.86 16.87 23.00
C HIS A 42 34.06 17.51 21.62
N ARG A 43 34.92 18.51 21.50
CA ARG A 43 35.21 19.24 20.23
C ARG A 43 35.86 18.40 19.12
N LYS A 44 36.02 17.08 19.32
CA LYS A 44 36.41 16.08 18.32
C LYS A 44 35.27 15.12 17.92
N PHE A 45 34.06 15.32 18.45
CA PHE A 45 32.89 14.51 18.13
C PHE A 45 32.59 14.56 16.63
N LYS A 46 32.59 13.40 15.99
CA LYS A 46 32.03 13.21 14.64
C LYS A 46 30.55 12.86 14.82
N PRO A 47 29.62 13.37 13.99
CA PRO A 47 28.26 12.85 13.95
C PRO A 47 28.27 11.34 13.69
N LEU A 48 27.66 10.56 14.58
CA LEU A 48 27.59 9.10 14.48
C LEU A 48 26.82 8.62 13.24
N THR A 49 26.07 9.49 12.55
CA THR A 49 25.25 9.11 11.39
C THR A 49 25.62 9.92 10.15
N LYS A 50 25.56 9.26 8.99
CA LYS A 50 25.92 9.86 7.70
C LYS A 50 24.99 9.38 6.59
N LEU A 51 24.41 10.32 5.84
CA LEU A 51 23.57 10.01 4.69
C LEU A 51 24.43 9.84 3.43
N ARG A 52 24.39 8.67 2.79
CA ARG A 52 25.07 8.42 1.49
C ARG A 52 24.12 7.71 0.53
N LYS A 53 23.85 8.31 -0.64
CA LYS A 53 23.02 7.73 -1.73
C LYS A 53 21.63 7.21 -1.29
N GLY A 54 21.04 7.83 -0.26
CA GLY A 54 19.74 7.45 0.31
C GLY A 54 19.80 6.52 1.52
N ASN A 55 20.97 5.95 1.84
CA ASN A 55 21.16 5.13 3.05
C ASN A 55 21.68 6.01 4.20
N LEU A 56 21.10 5.87 5.39
CA LEU A 56 21.67 6.38 6.64
C LEU A 56 22.60 5.31 7.22
N THR A 57 23.90 5.56 7.22
CA THR A 57 24.91 4.68 7.83
C THR A 57 25.31 5.21 9.19
N ILE A 58 25.41 4.35 10.21
CA ILE A 58 25.94 4.72 11.52
C ILE A 58 27.45 4.40 11.54
N ASP A 59 28.31 5.42 11.56
CA ASP A 59 29.76 5.28 11.76
C ASP A 59 30.00 5.10 13.28
N VAL A 60 29.99 3.85 13.76
CA VAL A 60 30.40 3.47 15.13
C VAL A 60 31.82 2.91 15.06
N ASP A 61 32.79 3.58 15.68
CA ASP A 61 34.19 3.14 15.68
C ASP A 61 34.35 1.76 16.41
N ASP A 62 35.20 0.89 15.85
CA ASP A 62 35.83 -0.30 16.43
C ASP A 62 35.00 -1.53 16.89
N ASN A 63 33.68 -1.65 16.64
CA ASN A 63 32.96 -2.94 16.83
C ASN A 63 31.91 -3.29 15.76
N ASN A 64 32.29 -3.15 14.48
CA ASN A 64 31.88 -3.90 13.27
C ASN A 64 30.38 -4.19 12.93
N ASP A 65 29.39 -3.84 13.75
CA ASP A 65 27.97 -3.95 13.41
C ASP A 65 27.49 -2.68 12.70
N ASN A 66 27.50 -2.72 11.36
CA ASN A 66 26.95 -1.65 10.50
C ASN A 66 25.41 -1.61 10.58
N ILE A 67 24.87 -1.06 11.67
CA ILE A 67 23.43 -0.87 11.88
C ILE A 67 22.84 -0.07 10.70
N THR A 68 22.13 -0.79 9.83
CA THR A 68 21.53 -0.24 8.61
C THR A 68 20.03 -0.15 8.80
N CYS A 69 19.51 1.07 8.90
CA CYS A 69 18.07 1.31 8.98
C CYS A 69 17.45 1.25 7.58
N TRP A 70 16.44 0.39 7.40
CA TRP A 70 15.66 0.26 6.18
C TRP A 70 14.28 0.93 6.40
N GLY A 71 13.80 1.78 5.48
CA GLY A 71 12.52 2.52 5.62
C GLY A 71 11.56 2.29 4.44
N ARG A 72 10.27 2.04 4.73
CA ARG A 72 9.30 1.23 3.93
C ARG A 72 9.23 1.44 2.41
N ASN A 73 8.76 0.40 1.72
CA ASN A 73 8.46 0.41 0.29
C ASN A 73 7.23 1.28 0.03
N LEU A 74 7.06 1.63 -1.24
CA LEU A 74 6.09 2.63 -1.66
C LEU A 74 6.13 3.95 -0.84
N PRO A 75 7.30 4.49 -0.44
CA PRO A 75 7.36 5.56 0.56
C PRO A 75 6.79 6.88 0.07
N GLN A 76 6.80 7.16 -1.24
CA GLN A 76 6.01 8.25 -1.83
C GLN A 76 4.53 8.04 -1.58
N THR A 77 4.04 6.84 -1.87
CA THR A 77 2.64 6.46 -1.66
C THR A 77 2.25 6.51 -0.18
N VAL A 78 3.09 5.99 0.72
CA VAL A 78 2.87 5.97 2.18
C VAL A 78 2.86 7.38 2.76
N GLN A 79 3.88 8.19 2.49
CA GLN A 79 3.95 9.58 2.94
C GLN A 79 2.71 10.36 2.48
N PHE A 80 2.33 10.18 1.20
CA PHE A 80 1.14 10.79 0.63
C PHE A 80 -0.16 10.33 1.32
N LEU A 81 -0.28 9.03 1.64
CA LEU A 81 -1.45 8.45 2.29
C LEU A 81 -1.57 8.96 3.73
N GLU A 82 -0.50 8.85 4.53
CA GLU A 82 -0.49 9.32 5.90
C GLU A 82 -0.68 10.84 6.00
N LYS A 83 0.16 11.62 5.32
CA LYS A 83 0.23 13.08 5.57
C LYS A 83 -0.90 13.85 4.88
N ALA A 84 -1.33 13.44 3.69
CA ALA A 84 -2.33 14.17 2.90
C ALA A 84 -3.67 13.42 2.72
N MET A 85 -3.79 12.15 3.13
CA MET A 85 -5.09 11.46 3.28
C MET A 85 -5.46 11.18 4.74
N GLN A 86 -4.57 11.44 5.71
CA GLN A 86 -4.72 11.02 7.12
C GLN A 86 -4.96 9.52 7.27
N ALA A 87 -4.35 8.71 6.38
CA ALA A 87 -4.47 7.26 6.44
C ALA A 87 -3.89 6.71 7.75
N VAL A 88 -4.58 5.72 8.31
CA VAL A 88 -4.10 4.97 9.48
C VAL A 88 -3.28 3.78 8.96
N SER A 89 -2.05 3.67 9.44
CA SER A 89 -1.15 2.54 9.18
C SER A 89 -1.37 1.44 10.23
N PHE A 90 -1.43 0.19 9.79
CA PHE A 90 -1.71 -1.00 10.61
C PHE A 90 -0.44 -1.87 10.74
N PRO A 91 0.47 -1.56 11.68
CA PRO A 91 1.78 -2.22 11.78
C PRO A 91 1.73 -3.67 12.27
N TYR A 92 0.56 -4.16 12.71
CA TYR A 92 0.35 -5.50 13.27
C TYR A 92 -0.58 -6.37 12.40
N LEU A 93 -0.64 -6.13 11.09
CA LEU A 93 -1.27 -7.06 10.15
C LEU A 93 -0.35 -8.26 9.89
N ASN A 94 -0.79 -9.47 10.24
CA ASN A 94 -0.07 -10.71 9.94
C ASN A 94 -0.68 -11.44 8.74
N ARG A 95 0.19 -12.00 7.88
CA ARG A 95 -0.22 -13.02 6.89
C ARG A 95 -0.68 -14.30 7.60
N ILE A 96 -1.72 -14.94 7.09
CA ILE A 96 -2.33 -16.17 7.63
C ILE A 96 -1.92 -17.44 6.88
N GLY A 97 -1.01 -17.30 5.92
CA GLY A 97 -0.47 -18.38 5.11
C GLY A 97 0.65 -17.86 4.20
N LEU A 98 1.44 -18.76 3.64
CA LEU A 98 2.78 -18.43 3.15
C LEU A 98 2.79 -17.51 1.92
N ASN A 99 1.92 -17.75 0.94
CA ASN A 99 1.89 -17.02 -0.33
C ASN A 99 0.60 -16.18 -0.52
N SER A 100 0.47 -15.53 -1.67
CA SER A 100 -0.67 -14.66 -2.03
C SER A 100 -2.04 -15.32 -1.84
N ARG A 101 -2.16 -16.63 -2.12
CA ARG A 101 -3.45 -17.35 -2.18
C ARG A 101 -4.22 -17.43 -0.86
N PRO A 102 -3.71 -18.03 0.24
CA PRO A 102 -4.47 -18.16 1.49
C PRO A 102 -4.95 -16.80 2.00
N ASN A 103 -4.09 -15.78 1.89
CA ASN A 103 -4.41 -14.40 2.25
C ASN A 103 -5.52 -13.82 1.35
N GLY A 104 -5.40 -13.94 0.02
CA GLY A 104 -6.43 -13.52 -0.94
C GLY A 104 -7.76 -14.24 -0.76
N VAL A 105 -7.74 -15.54 -0.47
CA VAL A 105 -8.95 -16.37 -0.29
C VAL A 105 -9.67 -16.04 1.03
N ALA A 106 -8.93 -15.74 2.10
CA ALA A 106 -9.53 -15.20 3.32
C ALA A 106 -10.16 -13.81 3.12
N MET A 107 -9.51 -12.92 2.36
CA MET A 107 -10.11 -11.61 2.03
C MET A 107 -11.36 -11.75 1.17
N TRP A 108 -11.30 -12.53 0.09
CA TRP A 108 -12.36 -12.55 -0.93
C TRP A 108 -13.53 -13.46 -0.57
N PHE A 109 -13.31 -14.56 0.15
CA PHE A 109 -14.34 -15.55 0.48
C PHE A 109 -14.53 -15.73 2.01
N GLY A 110 -13.51 -15.46 2.82
CA GLY A 110 -13.52 -15.73 4.27
C GLY A 110 -13.29 -17.21 4.58
N LYS A 111 -12.39 -17.86 3.83
CA LYS A 111 -12.12 -19.29 3.90
C LYS A 111 -10.65 -19.58 4.22
N ARG A 112 -10.40 -20.57 5.07
CA ARG A 112 -9.08 -21.05 5.50
C ARG A 112 -8.55 -22.12 4.54
N MET A 113 -7.33 -21.91 4.04
CA MET A 113 -6.62 -22.86 3.17
C MET A 113 -5.39 -23.52 3.83
N GLU A 114 -4.93 -23.03 4.99
CA GLU A 114 -3.82 -23.60 5.76
C GLU A 114 -4.30 -23.93 7.19
N ARG A 115 -3.94 -25.11 7.71
CA ARG A 115 -4.31 -25.54 9.07
C ARG A 115 -3.55 -24.70 10.10
N VAL A 116 -4.25 -24.11 11.07
CA VAL A 116 -3.60 -23.41 12.19
C VAL A 116 -3.41 -24.38 13.34
N ASP A 117 -2.17 -24.77 13.59
CA ASP A 117 -1.83 -25.57 14.78
C ASP A 117 -1.94 -24.72 16.05
N ARG A 118 -2.62 -25.28 17.07
CA ARG A 118 -2.86 -24.63 18.36
C ARG A 118 -2.54 -25.55 19.55
N SER A 119 -1.91 -26.70 19.29
CA SER A 119 -1.51 -27.68 20.30
C SER A 119 -0.59 -27.10 21.38
N LEU A 120 0.32 -26.20 20.99
CA LEU A 120 1.20 -25.43 21.90
C LEU A 120 0.44 -24.61 22.95
N PHE A 121 -0.84 -24.28 22.71
CA PHE A 121 -1.70 -23.54 23.63
C PHE A 121 -2.73 -24.44 24.34
N GLY A 122 -2.64 -25.77 24.20
CA GLY A 122 -3.63 -26.71 24.70
C GLY A 122 -4.98 -26.64 24.00
N LEU A 123 -5.05 -26.04 22.80
CA LEU A 123 -6.29 -25.73 22.09
C LEU A 123 -6.42 -26.57 20.81
N PRO A 124 -7.64 -26.93 20.38
CA PRO A 124 -7.85 -27.65 19.13
C PRO A 124 -7.35 -26.85 17.93
N SER A 125 -6.69 -27.54 17.00
CA SER A 125 -6.26 -26.97 15.72
C SER A 125 -7.45 -26.48 14.90
N LEU A 126 -7.21 -25.48 14.05
CA LEU A 126 -8.23 -24.99 13.11
C LEU A 126 -7.97 -25.60 11.74
N GLU A 127 -8.80 -26.58 11.38
CA GLU A 127 -8.74 -27.26 10.09
C GLU A 127 -9.14 -26.35 8.92
N VAL A 128 -8.75 -26.74 7.71
CA VAL A 128 -9.00 -25.97 6.49
C VAL A 128 -10.49 -26.01 6.10
N ASP A 129 -11.03 -24.88 5.63
CA ASP A 129 -12.36 -24.86 5.01
C ASP A 129 -12.29 -25.41 3.58
N TRP A 130 -11.19 -25.17 2.88
CA TRP A 130 -10.90 -25.67 1.53
C TRP A 130 -9.50 -26.29 1.46
N THR A 131 -9.43 -27.55 1.03
CA THR A 131 -8.16 -28.17 0.58
C THR A 131 -7.72 -27.57 -0.75
N TYR A 132 -6.42 -27.67 -1.09
CA TYR A 132 -5.90 -27.24 -2.39
C TYR A 132 -6.70 -27.83 -3.56
N GLU A 133 -6.98 -29.14 -3.53
CA GLU A 133 -7.75 -29.85 -4.55
C GLU A 133 -9.17 -29.28 -4.69
N SER A 134 -9.89 -29.15 -3.56
CA SER A 134 -11.26 -28.61 -3.53
C SER A 134 -11.34 -27.15 -3.94
N PHE A 135 -10.25 -26.39 -3.88
CA PHE A 135 -10.16 -25.03 -4.38
C PHE A 135 -9.79 -24.98 -5.86
N CYS A 136 -8.81 -25.78 -6.28
CA CYS A 136 -8.11 -25.61 -7.55
C CYS A 136 -8.88 -26.20 -8.74
N TYR A 137 -9.58 -27.33 -8.55
CA TYR A 137 -10.21 -28.11 -9.62
C TYR A 137 -11.74 -28.05 -9.59
N ARG A 138 -12.28 -26.87 -9.26
CA ARG A 138 -13.69 -26.51 -9.45
C ARG A 138 -13.83 -25.04 -9.80
N TYR A 139 -15.02 -24.67 -10.24
CA TYR A 139 -15.40 -23.27 -10.43
C TYR A 139 -15.93 -22.65 -9.13
N LEU A 140 -15.55 -21.40 -8.87
CA LEU A 140 -15.85 -20.67 -7.63
C LEU A 140 -17.07 -19.73 -7.74
N ASP A 141 -17.75 -19.71 -8.89
CA ASP A 141 -18.89 -18.84 -9.22
C ASP A 141 -20.06 -18.91 -8.22
N ASN A 142 -20.29 -20.09 -7.66
CA ASN A 142 -21.37 -20.34 -6.71
C ASN A 142 -21.07 -19.79 -5.30
N GLU A 143 -19.82 -19.48 -4.99
CA GLU A 143 -19.42 -18.99 -3.66
C GLU A 143 -19.95 -17.57 -3.38
N THR A 144 -20.01 -17.23 -2.10
CA THR A 144 -20.22 -15.84 -1.65
C THR A 144 -18.86 -15.15 -1.57
N THR A 145 -18.62 -14.22 -2.50
CA THR A 145 -17.37 -13.45 -2.61
C THR A 145 -17.62 -11.99 -2.23
N LEU A 146 -16.62 -11.26 -1.73
CA LEU A 146 -16.75 -9.80 -1.49
C LEU A 146 -17.33 -9.08 -2.70
N PHE A 147 -16.89 -9.41 -3.91
CA PHE A 147 -17.41 -8.86 -5.17
C PHE A 147 -18.93 -9.07 -5.31
N LYS A 148 -19.41 -10.28 -4.97
CA LYS A 148 -20.82 -10.65 -5.01
C LYS A 148 -21.64 -9.93 -3.94
N GLU A 149 -21.09 -9.75 -2.74
CA GLU A 149 -21.71 -8.96 -1.66
C GLU A 149 -21.93 -7.51 -2.14
N PHE A 150 -20.87 -6.86 -2.65
CA PHE A 150 -20.92 -5.49 -3.18
C PHE A 150 -21.86 -5.34 -4.38
N SER A 151 -21.83 -6.28 -5.33
CA SER A 151 -22.74 -6.31 -6.49
C SER A 151 -24.21 -6.46 -6.05
N ASN A 152 -24.51 -7.35 -5.10
CA ASN A 152 -25.86 -7.52 -4.53
C ASN A 152 -26.40 -6.25 -3.83
N LYS A 153 -25.50 -5.37 -3.35
CA LYS A 153 -25.83 -4.06 -2.75
C LYS A 153 -25.87 -2.92 -3.77
N GLY A 154 -25.83 -3.23 -5.07
CA GLY A 154 -25.92 -2.25 -6.16
C GLY A 154 -24.62 -1.51 -6.47
N TYR A 155 -23.49 -1.90 -5.87
CA TYR A 155 -22.19 -1.33 -6.24
C TYR A 155 -21.78 -1.86 -7.61
N LYS A 156 -21.22 -0.99 -8.44
CA LYS A 156 -20.45 -1.42 -9.61
C LYS A 156 -19.13 -2.02 -9.14
N THR A 157 -18.70 -3.11 -9.74
CA THR A 157 -17.58 -3.92 -9.26
C THR A 157 -16.46 -4.10 -10.28
N LEU A 158 -15.21 -4.00 -9.82
CA LEU A 158 -14.00 -4.20 -10.62
C LEU A 158 -13.09 -5.22 -9.95
N LEU A 159 -12.62 -6.20 -10.71
CA LEU A 159 -11.46 -7.03 -10.37
C LEU A 159 -10.45 -6.97 -11.52
N ALA A 160 -9.29 -6.38 -11.25
CA ALA A 160 -8.16 -6.38 -12.16
C ALA A 160 -6.93 -7.02 -11.51
N GLU A 161 -6.18 -7.78 -12.31
CA GLU A 161 -4.86 -8.31 -11.94
C GLU A 161 -3.88 -7.96 -13.08
N ASP A 162 -2.57 -8.07 -12.87
CA ASP A 162 -1.55 -7.90 -13.92
C ASP A 162 -1.02 -9.22 -14.50
N TRP A 163 -1.60 -10.37 -14.14
CA TRP A 163 -1.08 -11.68 -14.50
C TRP A 163 -2.16 -12.72 -14.81
N MET A 164 -2.04 -13.44 -15.93
CA MET A 164 -2.99 -14.48 -16.35
C MET A 164 -2.98 -15.72 -15.44
N LYS A 165 -1.93 -15.90 -14.63
CA LYS A 165 -1.91 -16.87 -13.51
C LYS A 165 -2.10 -16.15 -12.17
N GLY A 166 -3.00 -15.16 -12.12
CA GLY A 166 -3.37 -14.41 -10.92
C GLY A 166 -3.85 -15.24 -9.72
N THR A 167 -4.31 -14.55 -8.68
CA THR A 167 -4.48 -15.02 -7.30
C THR A 167 -5.16 -16.39 -7.18
N LEU A 168 -6.21 -16.62 -7.96
CA LEU A 168 -7.00 -17.86 -7.94
C LEU A 168 -6.61 -18.89 -9.01
N ASN A 169 -5.73 -18.52 -9.95
CA ASN A 169 -5.42 -19.33 -11.14
C ASN A 169 -4.03 -19.97 -11.14
N TRP A 170 -3.02 -19.45 -10.42
CA TRP A 170 -1.71 -20.12 -10.32
C TRP A 170 -1.79 -21.52 -9.66
N PRO A 171 -1.00 -22.53 -10.04
CA PRO A 171 -0.32 -22.62 -11.32
C PRO A 171 -1.35 -22.77 -12.45
N ASP A 172 -2.29 -23.71 -12.33
CA ASP A 172 -3.26 -24.04 -13.38
C ASP A 172 -4.66 -24.35 -12.79
N CYS A 173 -5.04 -23.61 -11.74
CA CYS A 173 -6.35 -23.69 -11.08
C CYS A 173 -7.44 -22.97 -11.89
N TRP A 174 -8.68 -23.45 -11.79
CA TRP A 174 -9.78 -23.00 -12.67
C TRP A 174 -10.28 -21.60 -12.30
N GLY A 175 -10.45 -21.29 -11.01
CA GLY A 175 -10.95 -20.00 -10.55
C GLY A 175 -12.44 -19.80 -10.87
N PHE A 176 -12.80 -18.72 -11.57
CA PHE A 176 -14.16 -18.45 -12.02
C PHE A 176 -14.38 -18.90 -13.46
N ARG A 177 -15.57 -19.46 -13.76
CA ARG A 177 -15.99 -19.82 -15.12
C ARG A 177 -16.56 -18.63 -15.87
N ASN A 178 -17.42 -17.88 -15.20
CA ASN A 178 -18.07 -16.68 -15.70
C ASN A 178 -17.40 -15.42 -15.13
N GLN A 179 -17.83 -14.24 -15.57
CA GLN A 179 -17.29 -12.98 -15.07
C GLN A 179 -17.76 -12.74 -13.61
N PRO A 180 -16.85 -12.56 -12.62
CA PRO A 180 -17.21 -12.47 -11.20
C PRO A 180 -17.55 -11.04 -10.73
N THR A 181 -17.50 -10.06 -11.64
CA THR A 181 -17.59 -8.61 -11.43
C THR A 181 -18.16 -7.94 -12.68
N ASP A 182 -18.63 -6.70 -12.58
CA ASP A 182 -19.03 -5.89 -13.76
C ASP A 182 -17.85 -5.64 -14.71
N HIS A 183 -16.65 -5.46 -14.14
CA HIS A 183 -15.40 -5.23 -14.85
C HIS A 183 -14.34 -6.25 -14.44
N TYR A 184 -13.95 -7.13 -15.36
CA TYR A 184 -12.92 -8.15 -15.11
C TYR A 184 -11.81 -8.07 -16.14
N MET A 185 -10.58 -7.80 -15.70
CA MET A 185 -9.44 -7.61 -16.62
C MET A 185 -8.86 -8.93 -17.18
N ARG A 186 -9.31 -10.09 -16.67
CA ARG A 186 -8.77 -11.41 -17.02
C ARG A 186 -8.74 -11.73 -18.53
N PRO A 187 -9.79 -11.46 -19.32
CA PRO A 187 -9.75 -11.76 -20.76
C PRO A 187 -8.61 -11.02 -21.48
N PHE A 188 -8.30 -9.79 -21.06
CA PHE A 188 -7.19 -9.02 -21.59
C PHE A 188 -5.82 -9.60 -21.19
N GLN A 189 -5.60 -9.93 -19.91
CA GLN A 189 -4.37 -10.58 -19.44
C GLN A 189 -4.07 -11.87 -20.22
N VAL A 190 -5.10 -12.73 -20.36
CA VAL A 190 -4.99 -14.02 -21.06
C VAL A 190 -4.73 -13.82 -22.55
N ALA A 191 -5.35 -12.81 -23.18
CA ALA A 191 -5.07 -12.47 -24.58
C ALA A 191 -3.66 -11.91 -24.80
N LEU A 192 -3.16 -11.12 -23.83
CA LEU A 192 -1.81 -10.55 -23.85
C LEU A 192 -0.75 -11.63 -23.69
N GLU A 193 -0.72 -12.35 -22.57
CA GLU A 193 0.35 -13.31 -22.26
C GLU A 193 0.30 -14.61 -23.11
N LYS A 194 -0.80 -14.86 -23.83
CA LYS A 194 -0.87 -15.92 -24.85
C LYS A 194 -0.62 -15.43 -26.28
N ASN A 195 -0.19 -14.17 -26.47
CA ASN A 195 0.05 -13.56 -27.78
C ASN A 195 -1.14 -13.72 -28.75
N ALA A 196 -2.37 -13.50 -28.27
CA ALA A 196 -3.60 -13.82 -29.01
C ALA A 196 -3.84 -12.95 -30.26
N SER A 197 -3.03 -11.91 -30.49
CA SER A 197 -2.94 -11.23 -31.78
C SER A 197 -1.58 -10.58 -31.99
N LYS A 198 -1.18 -10.44 -33.26
CA LYS A 198 0.07 -9.74 -33.62
C LYS A 198 0.08 -8.26 -33.25
N VAL A 199 -1.10 -7.65 -33.06
CA VAL A 199 -1.23 -6.29 -32.52
C VAL A 199 -0.75 -6.26 -31.07
N LEU A 200 -1.22 -7.17 -30.21
CA LEU A 200 -0.79 -7.25 -28.82
C LEU A 200 0.72 -7.53 -28.70
N GLU A 201 1.27 -8.49 -29.45
CA GLU A 201 2.72 -8.75 -29.49
C GLU A 201 3.54 -7.49 -29.83
N ASN A 202 3.11 -6.75 -30.86
CA ASN A 202 3.84 -5.58 -31.33
C ASN A 202 3.71 -4.42 -30.32
N THR A 203 2.51 -4.23 -29.74
CA THR A 203 2.23 -3.20 -28.73
C THR A 203 3.01 -3.46 -27.43
N TYR A 204 3.00 -4.69 -26.90
CA TYR A 204 3.69 -5.06 -25.67
C TYR A 204 5.13 -5.55 -25.89
N SER A 205 5.78 -5.02 -26.92
CA SER A 205 7.20 -5.24 -27.17
C SER A 205 8.06 -4.30 -26.30
N PRO A 206 9.31 -4.69 -25.97
CA PRO A 206 10.22 -3.84 -25.17
C PRO A 206 10.48 -2.45 -25.76
N ALA A 207 10.30 -2.28 -27.08
CA ALA A 207 10.49 -1.01 -27.78
C ALA A 207 9.47 0.08 -27.39
N ASN A 208 8.29 -0.30 -26.90
CA ASN A 208 7.23 0.64 -26.54
C ASN A 208 7.20 0.99 -25.04
N CYS A 209 8.04 0.35 -24.21
CA CYS A 209 8.15 0.59 -22.76
C CYS A 209 6.82 0.56 -21.98
N ILE A 210 5.87 -0.29 -22.41
CA ILE A 210 4.58 -0.49 -21.71
C ILE A 210 4.76 -1.51 -20.59
N GLU A 211 4.23 -1.21 -19.41
CA GLU A 211 4.36 -2.02 -18.19
C GLU A 211 2.96 -2.32 -17.65
N GLN A 212 2.62 -3.60 -17.45
CA GLN A 212 1.22 -4.05 -17.25
C GLN A 212 0.52 -3.44 -16.02
N HIS A 213 1.25 -3.02 -14.99
CA HIS A 213 0.66 -2.31 -13.85
C HIS A 213 0.04 -0.97 -14.25
N ARG A 214 0.54 -0.32 -15.31
CA ARG A 214 -0.05 0.91 -15.85
C ARG A 214 -1.38 0.65 -16.55
N ASP A 215 -1.58 -0.52 -17.13
CA ASP A 215 -2.88 -0.90 -17.72
C ASP A 215 -3.93 -1.13 -16.64
N VAL A 216 -3.54 -1.80 -15.54
CA VAL A 216 -4.39 -1.97 -14.36
C VAL A 216 -4.76 -0.62 -13.72
N LEU A 217 -3.79 0.29 -13.58
CA LEU A 217 -4.04 1.64 -13.05
C LEU A 217 -4.90 2.50 -13.98
N ARG A 218 -4.72 2.41 -15.31
CA ARG A 218 -5.60 3.08 -16.28
C ARG A 218 -7.03 2.55 -16.21
N TYR A 219 -7.21 1.23 -16.19
CA TYR A 219 -8.54 0.63 -16.09
C TYR A 219 -9.24 0.98 -14.76
N LEU A 220 -8.49 1.07 -13.66
CA LEU A 220 -9.00 1.60 -12.39
C LEU A 220 -9.39 3.09 -12.48
N GLN A 221 -8.61 3.93 -13.17
CA GLN A 221 -8.95 5.34 -13.40
C GLN A 221 -10.27 5.49 -14.18
N ASP A 222 -10.41 4.75 -15.28
CA ASP A 222 -11.61 4.75 -16.11
C ASP A 222 -12.83 4.26 -15.33
N PHE A 223 -12.66 3.23 -14.49
CA PHE A 223 -13.71 2.73 -13.59
C PHE A 223 -14.10 3.73 -12.50
N ILE A 224 -13.14 4.45 -11.89
CA ILE A 224 -13.40 5.52 -10.91
C ILE A 224 -14.22 6.66 -11.54
N HIS A 225 -13.87 7.08 -12.76
CA HIS A 225 -14.57 8.14 -13.49
C HIS A 225 -15.92 7.71 -14.09
N SER A 226 -16.09 6.42 -14.39
CA SER A 226 -17.36 5.81 -14.80
C SER A 226 -18.37 5.75 -13.65
N TYR A 227 -19.65 5.51 -13.96
CA TYR A 227 -20.72 5.28 -12.99
C TYR A 227 -20.76 6.33 -11.86
N LYS A 228 -20.98 7.60 -12.22
CA LYS A 228 -20.98 8.73 -11.26
C LYS A 228 -22.09 8.57 -10.20
N ASP A 229 -23.22 8.02 -10.62
CA ASP A 229 -24.45 7.89 -9.84
C ASP A 229 -24.56 6.54 -9.11
N HIS A 230 -23.50 5.72 -9.10
CA HIS A 230 -23.48 4.42 -8.41
C HIS A 230 -22.26 4.32 -7.49
N PRO A 231 -22.39 3.67 -6.32
CA PRO A 231 -21.23 3.33 -5.50
C PRO A 231 -20.37 2.27 -6.21
N LYS A 232 -19.08 2.21 -5.88
CA LYS A 232 -18.07 1.41 -6.60
C LYS A 232 -17.18 0.62 -5.64
N PHE A 233 -16.95 -0.65 -5.94
CA PHE A 233 -16.00 -1.52 -5.23
C PHE A 233 -14.98 -2.07 -6.25
N GLY A 234 -13.75 -1.58 -6.19
CA GLY A 234 -12.68 -1.99 -7.09
C GLY A 234 -11.53 -2.65 -6.34
N TRP A 235 -11.09 -3.81 -6.85
CA TRP A 235 -9.89 -4.51 -6.38
C TRP A 235 -8.86 -4.59 -7.50
N ILE A 236 -7.61 -4.23 -7.20
CA ILE A 236 -6.46 -4.46 -8.07
C ILE A 236 -5.46 -5.38 -7.38
N TRP A 237 -4.89 -6.34 -8.12
CA TRP A 237 -3.83 -7.23 -7.62
C TRP A 237 -2.62 -7.21 -8.56
N LEU A 238 -1.50 -6.69 -8.07
CA LEU A 238 -0.29 -6.49 -8.86
C LEU A 238 0.79 -7.49 -8.42
N SER A 239 0.90 -8.56 -9.18
CA SER A 239 1.83 -9.67 -8.97
C SER A 239 3.17 -9.43 -9.66
N LEU A 240 3.16 -8.98 -10.92
CA LEU A 240 4.38 -8.91 -11.75
C LEU A 240 5.43 -7.95 -11.20
N LEU A 241 5.01 -6.91 -10.47
CA LEU A 241 5.90 -5.94 -9.84
C LEU A 241 6.78 -6.51 -8.72
N SER A 242 6.44 -7.65 -8.13
CA SER A 242 7.18 -8.27 -7.03
C SER A 242 7.45 -9.77 -7.21
N HIS A 243 6.79 -10.46 -8.14
CA HIS A 243 6.83 -11.92 -8.30
C HIS A 243 8.24 -12.52 -8.45
N SER A 244 9.23 -11.75 -8.91
CA SER A 244 10.60 -12.26 -9.09
C SER A 244 11.72 -11.28 -8.72
N ARG A 245 11.40 -10.01 -8.45
CA ARG A 245 12.31 -8.97 -7.91
C ARG A 245 11.50 -7.89 -7.21
N GLU A 246 11.85 -7.56 -5.97
CA GLU A 246 11.21 -6.54 -5.12
C GLU A 246 11.42 -5.11 -5.67
N SER A 247 12.40 -4.96 -6.57
CA SER A 247 12.72 -3.70 -7.24
C SER A 247 11.59 -3.17 -8.13
N GLY A 248 10.68 -4.01 -8.63
CA GLY A 248 9.55 -3.55 -9.45
C GLY A 248 8.56 -2.71 -8.64
N THR A 249 8.23 -3.14 -7.42
CA THR A 249 7.45 -2.36 -6.45
C THR A 249 8.10 -1.00 -6.15
N ILE A 250 9.43 -0.97 -5.99
CA ILE A 250 10.19 0.28 -5.74
C ILE A 250 10.14 1.22 -6.95
N HIS A 251 10.22 0.67 -8.17
CA HIS A 251 10.09 1.40 -9.44
C HIS A 251 8.68 2.00 -9.62
N ALA A 252 7.65 1.18 -9.45
CA ALA A 252 6.25 1.56 -9.59
C ALA A 252 5.74 2.55 -8.53
N ASP A 253 6.45 2.79 -7.42
CA ASP A 253 6.06 3.76 -6.39
C ASP A 253 5.80 5.19 -6.93
N SER A 254 6.52 5.64 -7.96
CA SER A 254 6.19 6.93 -8.63
C SER A 254 4.92 6.87 -9.48
N ASP A 255 4.54 5.68 -9.97
CA ASP A 255 3.31 5.49 -10.75
C ASP A 255 2.10 5.32 -9.83
N PHE A 256 2.26 4.62 -8.70
CA PHE A 256 1.25 4.57 -7.64
C PHE A 256 1.04 5.92 -6.98
N GLN A 257 2.12 6.63 -6.64
CA GLN A 257 1.98 7.99 -6.16
C GLN A 257 1.33 8.83 -7.26
N ARG A 258 1.85 8.87 -8.51
CA ARG A 258 1.22 9.66 -9.59
C ARG A 258 -0.25 9.35 -9.77
N PHE A 259 -0.66 8.09 -9.84
CA PHE A 259 -2.07 7.71 -9.91
C PHE A 259 -2.87 8.34 -8.77
N LEU A 260 -2.42 8.17 -7.52
CA LEU A 260 -3.11 8.78 -6.38
C LEU A 260 -3.01 10.32 -6.34
N LEU A 261 -1.98 10.92 -6.97
CA LEU A 261 -1.72 12.36 -7.04
C LEU A 261 -2.54 13.07 -8.10
N ASP A 262 -2.72 12.44 -9.25
CA ASP A 262 -3.64 12.88 -10.31
C ASP A 262 -5.09 12.83 -9.80
N ASN A 263 -5.31 12.10 -8.69
CA ASN A 263 -6.51 12.14 -7.86
C ASN A 263 -6.36 12.94 -6.52
N LYS A 264 -5.22 13.61 -6.17
CA LYS A 264 -5.04 14.32 -4.86
C LYS A 264 -3.83 15.28 -4.54
N GLU A 265 -2.59 15.14 -5.07
CA GLU A 265 -1.30 15.82 -4.68
C GLU A 265 -0.54 15.42 -3.34
N LYS A 266 0.79 15.59 -3.01
CA LYS A 266 2.20 15.64 -3.63
C LYS A 266 3.31 15.52 -2.51
N ILE A 267 4.63 15.16 -2.60
CA ILE A 267 5.55 14.17 -3.30
C ILE A 267 6.86 13.95 -2.43
N ALA A 268 7.37 12.72 -2.09
CA ALA A 268 8.80 12.40 -1.69
C ALA A 268 9.12 10.86 -1.46
N ARG A 269 10.38 10.36 -1.60
CA ARG A 269 10.82 8.91 -1.62
C ARG A 269 11.93 8.60 -0.55
N THR A 270 12.47 7.41 -0.15
CA THR A 270 12.72 5.99 -0.61
C THR A 270 12.86 5.05 0.68
N LYS A 271 12.97 3.70 0.80
CA LYS A 271 13.06 2.42 -0.01
C LYS A 271 13.24 1.15 0.91
N LEU A 272 12.54 0.00 0.72
CA LEU A 272 12.61 -1.20 1.63
C LEU A 272 12.37 -2.61 0.99
N GLY A 273 13.26 -3.14 0.14
CA GLY A 273 13.04 -4.45 -0.51
C GLY A 273 12.57 -5.59 0.40
N ASN A 274 13.39 -5.96 1.40
CA ASN A 274 13.32 -7.29 2.02
C ASN A 274 12.53 -7.38 3.34
N LEU A 275 12.06 -6.25 3.89
CA LEU A 275 11.37 -6.23 5.19
C LEU A 275 9.83 -6.15 5.07
N GLU A 276 9.27 -5.89 3.88
CA GLU A 276 7.81 -5.94 3.66
C GLU A 276 7.26 -7.37 3.63
N GLU A 277 7.99 -8.35 3.08
CA GLU A 277 7.42 -9.68 2.79
C GLU A 277 6.96 -10.43 4.05
N ASN A 278 7.60 -10.15 5.18
CA ASN A 278 7.26 -10.70 6.50
C ASN A 278 6.47 -9.72 7.39
N ASN A 279 6.18 -8.50 6.91
CA ASN A 279 5.44 -7.47 7.63
C ASN A 279 4.58 -6.67 6.63
N PRO A 280 3.46 -7.25 6.13
CA PRO A 280 2.69 -6.68 5.03
C PRO A 280 2.08 -5.33 5.42
N MET A 281 2.58 -4.26 4.80
CA MET A 281 2.10 -2.91 5.07
C MET A 281 0.65 -2.69 4.62
N PHE A 282 -0.24 -2.42 5.58
CA PHE A 282 -1.62 -2.03 5.32
C PHE A 282 -1.89 -0.61 5.81
N LEU A 283 -2.48 0.22 4.94
CA LEU A 283 -2.96 1.55 5.27
C LEU A 283 -4.43 1.67 4.85
N MET A 284 -5.27 2.20 5.74
CA MET A 284 -6.65 2.57 5.42
C MET A 284 -6.81 4.08 5.42
N THR A 285 -7.36 4.62 4.33
CA THR A 285 -7.85 6.00 4.26
C THR A 285 -9.37 6.00 4.17
N VAL A 286 -10.01 6.98 4.82
CA VAL A 286 -11.46 7.17 4.84
C VAL A 286 -11.85 8.53 4.22
N PRO A 287 -13.09 8.69 3.70
CA PRO A 287 -13.59 9.95 3.16
C PRO A 287 -13.41 11.13 4.13
N LYS A 288 -13.08 12.32 3.59
CA LYS A 288 -12.78 13.52 4.39
C LYS A 288 -13.94 13.89 5.34
N SER A 289 -15.18 13.80 4.86
CA SER A 289 -16.38 14.06 5.66
C SER A 289 -16.50 13.16 6.91
N LEU A 290 -16.08 11.89 6.82
CA LEU A 290 -16.07 10.98 7.97
C LEU A 290 -14.88 11.27 8.90
N ARG A 291 -13.74 11.71 8.37
CA ARG A 291 -12.56 12.11 9.18
C ARG A 291 -12.81 13.34 10.05
N GLU A 292 -13.67 14.25 9.60
CA GLU A 292 -13.98 15.51 10.29
C GLU A 292 -15.30 15.43 11.08
N GLY A 293 -16.20 14.52 10.71
CA GLY A 293 -17.55 14.40 11.30
C GLY A 293 -17.77 13.20 12.23
N THR A 294 -16.86 12.24 12.35
CA THR A 294 -17.02 11.08 13.25
C THR A 294 -15.73 10.68 13.98
N ASP A 295 -15.86 9.79 14.95
CA ASP A 295 -14.79 9.18 15.73
C ASP A 295 -14.01 8.07 14.99
N ILE A 296 -14.29 7.83 13.70
CA ILE A 296 -13.72 6.72 12.92
C ILE A 296 -12.19 6.71 12.91
N LEU A 297 -11.54 7.88 12.93
CA LEU A 297 -10.07 7.96 13.02
C LEU A 297 -9.53 7.58 14.40
N SER A 298 -10.34 7.61 15.46
CA SER A 298 -9.98 7.07 16.77
C SER A 298 -10.11 5.55 16.77
N ILE A 299 -11.26 5.03 16.32
CA ILE A 299 -11.55 3.60 16.21
C ILE A 299 -10.51 2.88 15.33
N LEU A 300 -10.17 3.45 14.17
CA LEU A 300 -9.16 2.89 13.27
C LEU A 300 -7.76 2.87 13.92
N ARG A 301 -7.38 3.89 14.69
CA ARG A 301 -6.08 3.91 15.40
C ARG A 301 -6.04 2.89 16.54
N GLU A 302 -7.14 2.70 17.27
CA GLU A 302 -7.22 1.67 18.30
C GLU A 302 -7.13 0.27 17.71
N ASN A 303 -7.85 0.00 16.62
CA ASN A 303 -7.77 -1.29 15.92
C ASN A 303 -6.40 -1.51 15.25
N ALA A 304 -5.74 -0.46 14.76
CA ALA A 304 -4.38 -0.54 14.22
C ALA A 304 -3.30 -0.86 15.27
N ALA A 305 -3.59 -0.62 16.56
CA ALA A 305 -2.73 -1.01 17.68
C ALA A 305 -2.93 -2.49 18.13
N ARG A 306 -3.84 -3.23 17.48
CA ARG A 306 -4.15 -4.64 17.78
C ARG A 306 -3.64 -5.54 16.65
N LEU A 307 -3.42 -6.83 16.95
CA LEU A 307 -3.15 -7.84 15.94
C LEU A 307 -4.33 -7.94 14.95
N GLN A 308 -4.04 -7.93 13.65
CA GLN A 308 -5.03 -8.03 12.58
C GLN A 308 -4.62 -9.09 11.56
N THR A 309 -5.60 -9.58 10.81
CA THR A 309 -5.45 -10.61 9.76
C THR A 309 -6.27 -10.24 8.51
N PRO A 310 -6.11 -10.94 7.38
CA PRO A 310 -6.95 -10.72 6.21
C PRO A 310 -8.43 -11.08 6.41
N TYR A 311 -8.80 -11.81 7.47
CA TYR A 311 -10.20 -12.01 7.86
C TYR A 311 -10.80 -10.74 8.46
N ASP A 312 -10.05 -9.98 9.26
CA ASP A 312 -10.48 -8.71 9.85
C ASP A 312 -10.71 -7.67 8.76
N ILE A 313 -9.84 -7.64 7.74
CA ILE A 313 -10.02 -6.82 6.53
C ILE A 313 -11.32 -7.21 5.79
N ARG A 314 -11.63 -8.51 5.63
CA ARG A 314 -12.92 -8.96 5.07
C ARG A 314 -14.10 -8.50 5.94
N ALA A 315 -13.97 -8.59 7.25
CA ALA A 315 -15.01 -8.17 8.19
C ALA A 315 -15.27 -6.66 8.11
N THR A 316 -14.22 -5.83 7.99
CA THR A 316 -14.35 -4.39 7.79
C THR A 316 -15.07 -4.06 6.47
N PHE A 317 -14.72 -4.73 5.36
CA PHE A 317 -15.46 -4.58 4.10
C PHE A 317 -16.93 -5.02 4.20
N LEU A 318 -17.22 -6.08 4.95
CA LEU A 318 -18.60 -6.53 5.24
C LEU A 318 -19.37 -5.61 6.20
N ASP A 319 -18.69 -4.68 6.89
CA ASP A 319 -19.34 -3.69 7.75
C ASP A 319 -19.63 -2.40 6.97
N ILE A 320 -18.67 -1.92 6.17
CA ILE A 320 -18.78 -0.74 5.28
C ILE A 320 -19.95 -0.83 4.29
N ILE A 321 -20.37 -2.04 3.93
CA ILE A 321 -21.41 -2.32 2.92
C ILE A 321 -22.86 -2.35 3.46
N LYS A 322 -23.05 -2.22 4.78
CA LYS A 322 -24.35 -2.47 5.43
C LYS A 322 -25.39 -1.37 5.15
#